data_AF-A0A2E3XPB8-F1
#
_entry.id   AF-A0A2E3XPB8-F1
#
_cell.length_a   1.000
_cell.length_b   1.000
_cell.length_c   1.000
_cell.angle_alpha   90.00
_cell.angle_beta   90.00
_cell.angle_gamma   90.00
#
_symmetry.space_group_name_H-M   'P 1'
#
loop_
_entity.id
_entity.type
_entity.pdbx_description
1 polymer ?
#
loop_
_entity_poly.entity_id
_entity_poly.type
_entity_poly.pdbx_seq_one_letter_code
_entity_poly.pdbx_strand_id
1 'polypeptide(L)'
;MKARSLILSLFILLFSCGKEADEVRSAIEEAHFLLTEKNCSQAKEVLDEIGYQATNADYIGAYASMYGCLAGYSTITFFADDIDQLSADQNGLMGSLTLFSTSDDMTSPTDPDFTNLQLAISTILYAGNQSSSSSANRETVFNIRDNTNLNVQAMYMILVNLGRWLKFYGNPDVTGEKGAGPDSNTCLFTYTDGDALLALSAGETGNCTNVNNTGSSDMMTGDPVEEKTRLCQGIVMFTNFIDLLANVEFSGDQAGDLSDIGDTFEEACDDIATAGYPYCDMRDLSGCLARDIDDLQVFSVLLFESNYK
;
A
#
# COMPACT_ATOMS: atom_id res chain seq x y z
N MET A 1 -15.81 -60.64 18.96
CA MET A 1 -14.77 -60.16 18.02
C MET A 1 -15.13 -58.81 17.35
N LYS A 2 -15.97 -57.95 17.94
CA LYS A 2 -16.37 -56.64 17.37
C LYS A 2 -15.77 -55.42 18.11
N ALA A 3 -15.34 -55.56 19.37
CA ALA A 3 -14.80 -54.46 20.16
C ALA A 3 -13.34 -54.07 19.80
N ARG A 4 -12.55 -55.00 19.24
CA ARG A 4 -11.15 -54.73 18.87
C ARG A 4 -10.99 -53.94 17.56
N SER A 5 -12.00 -53.94 16.69
CA SER A 5 -11.96 -53.18 15.43
C SER A 5 -12.33 -51.70 15.61
N LEU A 6 -13.11 -51.37 16.65
CA LEU A 6 -13.55 -50.00 16.91
C LEU A 6 -12.44 -49.12 17.52
N ILE A 7 -11.56 -49.71 18.34
CA ILE A 7 -10.46 -48.99 19.00
C ILE A 7 -9.35 -48.64 17.99
N LEU A 8 -9.13 -49.47 16.97
CA LEU A 8 -8.12 -49.20 15.93
C LEU A 8 -8.58 -48.10 14.96
N SER A 9 -9.89 -48.02 14.65
CA SER A 9 -10.45 -46.92 13.86
C SER A 9 -10.53 -45.59 14.63
N LEU A 10 -10.64 -45.62 15.96
CA LEU A 10 -10.63 -44.41 16.79
C LEU A 10 -9.21 -43.82 16.95
N PHE A 11 -8.15 -44.65 16.89
CA PHE A 11 -6.77 -44.17 16.94
C PHE A 11 -6.29 -43.53 15.64
N ILE A 12 -6.80 -43.95 14.48
CA ILE A 12 -6.44 -43.35 13.18
C ILE A 12 -7.02 -41.93 13.04
N LEU A 13 -8.15 -41.63 13.69
CA LEU A 13 -8.76 -40.29 13.71
C LEU A 13 -8.01 -39.28 14.61
N LEU A 14 -7.15 -39.74 15.52
CA LEU A 14 -6.40 -38.88 16.44
C LEU A 14 -5.01 -38.47 15.91
N PHE A 15 -4.50 -39.14 14.87
CA PHE A 15 -3.22 -38.78 14.23
C PHE A 15 -3.36 -37.83 13.04
N SER A 16 -4.59 -37.49 12.63
CA SER A 16 -4.85 -36.70 11.42
C SER A 16 -4.99 -35.18 11.66
N CYS A 17 -4.97 -34.70 12.90
CA CYS A 17 -5.18 -33.27 13.21
C CYS A 17 -3.91 -32.52 13.67
N GLY A 18 -2.75 -33.16 13.74
CA GLY A 18 -1.49 -32.53 14.20
C GLY A 18 -0.45 -32.26 13.10
N LYS A 19 -0.50 -33.02 12.00
CA LYS A 19 0.55 -33.00 10.97
C LYS A 19 0.48 -31.75 10.09
N GLU A 20 -0.71 -31.30 9.71
CA GLU A 20 -0.87 -30.11 8.87
C GLU A 20 -0.42 -28.82 9.58
N ALA A 21 -0.70 -28.68 10.88
CA ALA A 21 -0.30 -27.49 11.64
C ALA A 21 1.22 -27.38 11.83
N ASP A 22 1.90 -28.50 12.11
CA ASP A 22 3.36 -28.52 12.24
C ASP A 22 4.06 -28.33 10.89
N GLU A 23 3.49 -28.86 9.80
CA GLU A 23 3.98 -28.65 8.43
C GLU A 23 3.88 -27.19 8.02
N VAL A 24 2.73 -26.55 8.25
CA VAL A 24 2.53 -25.11 8.01
C VAL A 24 3.53 -24.28 8.80
N ARG A 25 3.71 -24.56 10.10
CA ARG A 25 4.65 -23.84 10.95
C ARG A 25 6.09 -24.00 10.47
N SER A 26 6.52 -25.21 10.12
CA SER A 26 7.86 -25.48 9.61
C SER A 26 8.14 -24.73 8.31
N ALA A 27 7.18 -24.69 7.40
CA ALA A 27 7.31 -23.97 6.13
C ALA A 27 7.39 -22.45 6.34
N ILE A 28 6.64 -21.88 7.29
CA ILE A 28 6.75 -20.46 7.64
C ILE A 28 8.13 -20.14 8.25
N GLU A 29 8.63 -20.98 9.15
CA GLU A 29 9.97 -20.83 9.76
C GLU A 29 11.07 -20.90 8.69
N GLU A 30 10.98 -21.86 7.74
CA GLU A 30 11.92 -21.99 6.63
C GLU A 30 11.83 -20.80 5.65
N ALA A 31 10.62 -20.33 5.33
CA ALA A 31 10.43 -19.15 4.50
C ALA A 31 11.07 -17.92 5.16
N HIS A 32 10.88 -17.70 6.47
CA HIS A 32 11.55 -16.61 7.17
C HIS A 32 13.08 -16.70 7.07
N PHE A 33 13.65 -17.90 7.26
CA PHE A 33 15.09 -18.11 7.09
C PHE A 33 15.55 -17.70 5.67
N LEU A 34 14.87 -18.18 4.64
CA LEU A 34 15.18 -17.85 3.24
C LEU A 34 15.05 -16.34 2.95
N LEU A 35 14.06 -15.67 3.55
CA LEU A 35 13.87 -14.22 3.42
C LEU A 35 15.01 -13.43 4.07
N THR A 36 15.60 -13.92 5.17
CA THR A 36 16.81 -13.27 5.75
C THR A 36 18.01 -13.33 4.81
N GLU A 37 18.09 -14.35 3.95
CA GLU A 37 19.12 -14.52 2.93
C GLU A 37 18.75 -13.87 1.58
N LYS A 38 17.62 -13.13 1.53
CA LYS A 38 17.04 -12.57 0.29
C LYS A 38 16.74 -13.61 -0.78
N ASN A 39 16.51 -14.87 -0.40
CA ASN A 39 16.18 -15.96 -1.30
C ASN A 39 14.66 -16.03 -1.54
N CYS A 40 14.10 -14.96 -2.09
CA CYS A 40 12.65 -14.74 -2.18
C CYS A 40 11.94 -15.84 -3.01
N SER A 41 12.58 -16.34 -4.08
CA SER A 41 12.01 -17.38 -4.94
C SER A 41 11.84 -18.71 -4.21
N GLN A 42 12.83 -19.14 -3.42
CA GLN A 42 12.69 -20.36 -2.62
C GLN A 42 11.70 -20.17 -1.47
N ALA A 43 11.66 -18.98 -0.85
CA ALA A 43 10.64 -18.68 0.16
C ALA A 43 9.22 -18.80 -0.44
N LYS A 44 9.04 -18.38 -1.69
CA LYS A 44 7.78 -18.57 -2.43
C LYS A 44 7.45 -20.04 -2.64
N GLU A 45 8.41 -20.84 -3.11
CA GLU A 45 8.23 -22.28 -3.33
C GLU A 45 7.75 -22.97 -2.05
N VAL A 46 8.43 -22.74 -0.93
CA VAL A 46 8.09 -23.33 0.38
C VAL A 46 6.69 -22.92 0.85
N LEU A 47 6.31 -21.65 0.71
CA LEU A 47 4.98 -21.18 1.12
C LEU A 47 3.86 -21.66 0.21
N ASP A 48 4.11 -21.76 -1.11
CA ASP A 48 3.11 -22.25 -2.06
C ASP A 48 2.83 -23.75 -1.87
N GLU A 49 3.83 -24.55 -1.45
CA GLU A 49 3.70 -26.00 -1.22
C GLU A 49 2.65 -26.35 -0.15
N ILE A 50 2.53 -25.54 0.90
CA ILE A 50 1.55 -25.76 1.98
C ILE A 50 0.16 -25.19 1.64
N GLY A 51 0.02 -24.50 0.50
CA GLY A 51 -1.20 -23.84 0.06
C GLY A 51 -1.56 -22.59 0.87
N TYR A 52 -2.38 -21.72 0.27
CA TYR A 52 -2.70 -20.41 0.84
C TYR A 52 -3.48 -20.51 2.16
N GLN A 53 -2.90 -20.00 3.25
CA GLN A 53 -3.50 -20.00 4.59
C GLN A 53 -4.16 -18.66 4.92
N ALA A 54 -5.33 -18.40 4.34
CA ALA A 54 -6.00 -17.09 4.41
C ALA A 54 -6.25 -16.55 5.83
N THR A 55 -6.34 -17.42 6.84
CA THR A 55 -6.65 -17.05 8.24
C THR A 55 -5.49 -17.28 9.21
N ASN A 56 -4.28 -17.55 8.69
CA ASN A 56 -3.07 -17.67 9.51
C ASN A 56 -2.22 -16.39 9.34
N ALA A 57 -2.16 -15.55 10.37
CA ALA A 57 -1.48 -14.27 10.28
C ALA A 57 0.03 -14.39 10.02
N ASP A 58 0.69 -15.38 10.61
CA ASP A 58 2.12 -15.63 10.39
C ASP A 58 2.38 -16.01 8.93
N TYR A 59 1.51 -16.85 8.35
CA TYR A 59 1.56 -17.17 6.92
C TYR A 59 1.34 -15.93 6.06
N ILE A 60 0.31 -15.13 6.34
CA ILE A 60 0.01 -13.90 5.58
C ILE A 60 1.19 -12.93 5.63
N GLY A 61 1.76 -12.71 6.81
CA GLY A 61 2.93 -11.85 7.00
C GLY A 61 4.17 -12.37 6.25
N ALA A 62 4.42 -13.68 6.28
CA ALA A 62 5.50 -14.31 5.52
C ALA A 62 5.28 -14.24 4.01
N TYR A 63 4.05 -14.48 3.54
CA TYR A 63 3.69 -14.43 2.11
C TYR A 63 3.78 -13.01 1.56
N ALA A 64 3.33 -12.01 2.33
CA ALA A 64 3.52 -10.60 2.00
C ALA A 64 5.00 -10.22 2.01
N SER A 65 5.78 -10.68 2.99
CA SER A 65 7.23 -10.44 3.04
C SER A 65 7.96 -11.07 1.85
N MET A 66 7.49 -12.21 1.34
CA MET A 66 8.01 -12.84 0.13
C MET A 66 7.81 -11.96 -1.10
N TYR A 67 6.60 -11.42 -1.30
CA TYR A 67 6.37 -10.47 -2.38
C TYR A 67 7.14 -9.16 -2.19
N GLY A 68 7.26 -8.67 -0.95
CA GLY A 68 8.11 -7.52 -0.62
C GLY A 68 9.58 -7.77 -0.98
N CYS A 69 10.11 -8.96 -0.67
CA CYS A 69 11.45 -9.39 -1.05
C CYS A 69 11.63 -9.40 -2.58
N LEU A 70 10.66 -9.94 -3.32
CA LEU A 70 10.66 -9.92 -4.79
C LEU A 70 10.61 -8.51 -5.38
N ALA A 71 10.07 -7.55 -4.61
CA ALA A 71 9.96 -6.14 -4.97
C ALA A 71 11.18 -5.29 -4.58
N GLY A 72 12.24 -5.90 -4.03
CA GLY A 72 13.38 -5.19 -3.48
C GLY A 72 13.12 -4.48 -2.14
N TYR A 73 11.92 -4.59 -1.56
CA TYR A 73 11.59 -3.96 -0.28
C TYR A 73 12.33 -4.63 0.89
N SER A 74 12.83 -3.80 1.80
CA SER A 74 13.39 -4.24 3.07
C SER A 74 12.99 -3.29 4.19
N THR A 75 12.39 -3.83 5.25
CA THR A 75 12.14 -3.07 6.48
C THR A 75 13.43 -2.53 7.09
N ILE A 76 14.57 -3.20 6.90
CA ILE A 76 15.87 -2.71 7.37
C ILE A 76 16.24 -1.42 6.62
N THR A 77 16.15 -1.42 5.29
CA THR A 77 16.39 -0.22 4.47
C THR A 77 15.42 0.90 4.82
N PHE A 78 14.13 0.59 5.00
CA PHE A 78 13.14 1.58 5.40
C PHE A 78 13.55 2.31 6.70
N PHE A 79 13.91 1.57 7.75
CA PHE A 79 14.30 2.18 9.03
C PHE A 79 15.73 2.73 9.08
N ALA A 80 16.63 2.28 8.20
CA ALA A 80 18.02 2.71 8.20
C ALA A 80 18.26 3.93 7.30
N ASP A 81 17.54 4.00 6.17
CA ASP A 81 17.84 4.94 5.08
C ASP A 81 16.64 5.86 4.75
N ASP A 82 15.41 5.36 4.84
CA ASP A 82 14.23 6.07 4.31
C ASP A 82 13.46 6.89 5.35
N ILE A 83 13.32 6.38 6.59
CA ILE A 83 12.48 7.01 7.63
C ILE A 83 12.94 8.43 7.98
N ASP A 84 14.25 8.69 7.91
CA ASP A 84 14.83 10.02 8.18
C ASP A 84 14.50 11.05 7.10
N GLN A 85 14.05 10.62 5.91
CA GLN A 85 13.58 11.53 4.87
C GLN A 85 12.15 12.01 5.15
N LEU A 86 11.37 11.24 5.90
CA LEU A 86 9.93 11.39 6.03
C LEU A 86 9.56 12.71 6.72
N SER A 87 8.79 13.54 6.03
CA SER A 87 8.28 14.80 6.56
C SER A 87 6.90 14.59 7.16
N ALA A 88 6.71 15.08 8.39
CA ALA A 88 5.38 15.19 9.01
C ALA A 88 4.63 16.48 8.61
N ASP A 89 5.25 17.39 7.84
CA ASP A 89 4.54 18.56 7.32
C ASP A 89 3.61 18.16 6.15
N GLN A 90 2.34 18.59 6.18
CA GLN A 90 1.33 18.30 5.15
C GLN A 90 1.80 18.56 3.71
N ASN A 91 2.49 19.68 3.49
CA ASN A 91 2.99 20.04 2.16
C ASN A 91 4.29 19.30 1.78
N GLY A 92 5.03 18.76 2.75
CA GLY A 92 6.32 18.10 2.54
C GLY A 92 6.24 16.56 2.52
N LEU A 93 5.16 15.99 3.04
CA LEU A 93 4.98 14.56 3.21
C LEU A 93 5.11 13.81 1.87
N MET A 94 4.32 14.15 0.86
CA MET A 94 4.36 13.43 -0.42
C MET A 94 5.71 13.58 -1.14
N GLY A 95 6.31 14.77 -1.08
CA GLY A 95 7.65 15.02 -1.60
C GLY A 95 8.71 14.16 -0.91
N SER A 96 8.64 14.02 0.41
CA SER A 96 9.59 13.22 1.18
C SER A 96 9.58 11.72 0.83
N LEU A 97 8.41 11.16 0.50
CA LEU A 97 8.31 9.76 0.06
C LEU A 97 9.08 9.50 -1.24
N THR A 98 9.25 10.54 -2.07
CA THR A 98 9.97 10.46 -3.34
C THR A 98 11.49 10.53 -3.19
N LEU A 99 11.96 10.74 -1.95
CA LEU A 99 13.37 10.74 -1.57
C LEU A 99 13.80 9.41 -0.95
N PHE A 100 12.87 8.46 -0.76
CA PHE A 100 13.22 7.12 -0.30
C PHE A 100 14.20 6.47 -1.29
N SER A 101 15.14 5.71 -0.74
CA SER A 101 16.23 5.05 -1.46
C SER A 101 15.76 4.10 -2.58
N THR A 102 14.52 3.63 -2.51
CA THR A 102 13.87 2.70 -3.44
C THR A 102 12.77 3.34 -4.29
N SER A 103 12.60 4.66 -4.21
CA SER A 103 11.56 5.39 -4.96
C SER A 103 11.78 5.36 -6.48
N ASP A 104 13.03 5.31 -6.93
CA ASP A 104 13.39 5.22 -8.35
C ASP A 104 13.28 3.79 -8.93
N ASP A 105 12.94 2.79 -8.12
CA ASP A 105 12.84 1.38 -8.58
C ASP A 105 11.64 1.17 -9.53
N MET A 106 10.61 2.02 -9.48
CA MET A 106 9.53 1.98 -10.46
C MET A 106 9.98 2.67 -11.75
N THR A 107 10.27 1.88 -12.78
CA THR A 107 10.73 2.40 -14.09
C THR A 107 9.65 2.36 -15.18
N SER A 108 8.50 1.74 -14.89
CA SER A 108 7.34 1.68 -15.78
C SER A 108 6.04 1.43 -15.00
N PRO A 109 4.86 1.68 -15.60
CA PRO A 109 3.56 1.42 -14.96
C PRO A 109 3.33 -0.05 -14.54
N THR A 110 4.06 -0.99 -15.15
CA THR A 110 3.98 -2.43 -14.90
C THR A 110 5.28 -2.98 -14.31
N ASP A 111 6.11 -2.11 -13.71
CA ASP A 111 7.37 -2.51 -13.12
C ASP A 111 7.17 -3.66 -12.10
N PRO A 112 7.93 -4.77 -12.20
CA PRO A 112 7.84 -5.87 -11.24
C PRO A 112 8.05 -5.43 -9.80
N ASP A 113 8.90 -4.44 -9.53
CA ASP A 113 9.19 -4.01 -8.16
C ASP A 113 7.98 -3.29 -7.57
N PHE A 114 7.32 -2.44 -8.35
CA PHE A 114 6.07 -1.79 -7.96
C PHE A 114 4.92 -2.81 -7.81
N THR A 115 4.72 -3.66 -8.82
CA THR A 115 3.58 -4.59 -8.84
C THR A 115 3.70 -5.72 -7.81
N ASN A 116 4.90 -6.24 -7.53
CA ASN A 116 5.10 -7.20 -6.44
C ASN A 116 4.86 -6.55 -5.08
N LEU A 117 5.23 -5.28 -4.87
CA LEU A 117 4.94 -4.61 -3.60
C LEU A 117 3.43 -4.34 -3.45
N GLN A 118 2.71 -4.04 -4.53
CA GLN A 118 1.25 -4.02 -4.53
C GLN A 118 0.64 -5.38 -4.17
N LEU A 119 1.22 -6.50 -4.64
CA LEU A 119 0.78 -7.84 -4.27
C LEU A 119 1.05 -8.14 -2.79
N ALA A 120 2.19 -7.70 -2.25
CA ALA A 120 2.52 -7.81 -0.83
C ALA A 120 1.48 -7.08 0.04
N ILE A 121 1.20 -5.83 -0.29
CA ILE A 121 0.19 -5.00 0.37
C ILE A 121 -1.18 -5.67 0.27
N SER A 122 -1.60 -6.06 -0.94
CA SER A 122 -2.91 -6.69 -1.18
C SER A 122 -3.08 -8.01 -0.42
N THR A 123 -2.02 -8.80 -0.29
CA THR A 123 -2.02 -10.05 0.49
C THR A 123 -2.46 -9.79 1.94
N ILE A 124 -2.00 -8.68 2.52
CA ILE A 124 -2.38 -8.27 3.87
C ILE A 124 -3.79 -7.66 3.88
N LEU A 125 -4.05 -6.69 2.99
CA LEU A 125 -5.29 -5.92 3.01
C LEU A 125 -6.54 -6.79 2.87
N TYR A 126 -6.46 -7.84 2.05
CA TYR A 126 -7.54 -8.79 1.77
C TYR A 126 -7.42 -10.13 2.53
N ALA A 127 -6.55 -10.18 3.54
CA ALA A 127 -6.38 -11.36 4.38
C ALA A 127 -7.72 -11.81 5.00
N GLY A 128 -7.90 -13.12 5.18
CA GLY A 128 -9.17 -13.71 5.61
C GLY A 128 -10.20 -13.91 4.49
N ASN A 129 -9.78 -13.86 3.22
CA ASN A 129 -10.66 -13.93 2.03
C ASN A 129 -11.71 -12.81 2.00
N GLN A 130 -11.35 -11.63 2.48
CA GLN A 130 -12.22 -10.46 2.46
C GLN A 130 -12.35 -9.95 1.02
N SER A 131 -13.55 -9.52 0.64
CA SER A 131 -13.80 -8.93 -0.69
C SER A 131 -13.52 -7.42 -0.74
N SER A 132 -13.32 -6.79 0.42
CA SER A 132 -13.02 -5.36 0.57
C SER A 132 -12.01 -5.16 1.69
N SER A 133 -11.07 -4.24 1.49
CA SER A 133 -10.08 -3.90 2.52
C SER A 133 -10.71 -3.10 3.67
N SER A 134 -10.41 -3.53 4.90
CA SER A 134 -10.78 -2.82 6.13
C SER A 134 -10.05 -3.47 7.31
N SER A 135 -9.29 -2.67 8.06
CA SER A 135 -8.61 -3.11 9.28
C SER A 135 -9.59 -3.68 10.31
N ALA A 136 -10.71 -3.00 10.53
CA ALA A 136 -11.77 -3.47 11.42
C ALA A 136 -12.37 -4.81 10.96
N ASN A 137 -12.49 -5.04 9.64
CA ASN A 137 -12.96 -6.33 9.13
C ASN A 137 -11.91 -7.43 9.36
N ARG A 138 -10.61 -7.14 9.20
CA ARG A 138 -9.54 -8.12 9.47
C ARG A 138 -9.45 -8.50 10.95
N GLU A 139 -9.78 -7.60 11.87
CA GLU A 139 -9.88 -7.92 13.30
C GLU A 139 -10.97 -8.97 13.61
N THR A 140 -11.96 -9.14 12.73
CA THR A 140 -12.94 -10.24 12.88
C THR A 140 -12.37 -11.62 12.54
N VAL A 141 -11.22 -11.67 11.87
CA VAL A 141 -10.53 -12.90 11.43
C VAL A 141 -9.31 -13.20 12.30
N PHE A 142 -8.52 -12.17 12.62
CA PHE A 142 -7.29 -12.28 13.39
C PHE A 142 -7.48 -11.72 14.80
N ASN A 143 -6.72 -12.21 15.78
CA ASN A 143 -6.68 -11.53 17.07
C ASN A 143 -6.04 -10.14 16.92
N ILE A 144 -6.32 -9.26 17.88
CA ILE A 144 -5.87 -7.85 17.84
C ILE A 144 -4.37 -7.71 17.58
N ARG A 145 -3.53 -8.50 18.26
CA ARG A 145 -2.08 -8.43 18.13
C ARG A 145 -1.63 -8.78 16.71
N ASP A 146 -2.17 -9.87 16.17
CA ASP A 146 -1.79 -10.35 14.85
C ASP A 146 -2.31 -9.39 13.76
N ASN A 147 -3.51 -8.82 13.93
CA ASN A 147 -4.04 -7.77 13.04
C ASN A 147 -3.18 -6.51 13.08
N THR A 148 -2.79 -6.04 14.27
CA THR A 148 -1.91 -4.87 14.42
C THR A 148 -0.56 -5.09 13.74
N ASN A 149 0.05 -6.27 13.89
CA ASN A 149 1.32 -6.59 13.22
C ASN A 149 1.19 -6.54 11.69
N LEU A 150 0.12 -7.11 11.15
CA LEU A 150 -0.16 -7.05 9.72
C LEU A 150 -0.42 -5.62 9.24
N ASN A 151 -1.17 -4.82 10.00
CA ASN A 151 -1.43 -3.42 9.66
C ASN A 151 -0.13 -2.62 9.59
N VAL A 152 0.73 -2.73 10.60
CA VAL A 152 2.02 -2.05 10.64
C VAL A 152 2.91 -2.47 9.46
N GLN A 153 2.94 -3.77 9.14
CA GLN A 153 3.69 -4.27 7.98
C GLN A 153 3.17 -3.67 6.67
N ALA A 154 1.85 -3.63 6.47
CA ALA A 154 1.25 -3.04 5.27
C ALA A 154 1.49 -1.52 5.20
N MET A 155 1.45 -0.80 6.32
CA MET A 155 1.73 0.64 6.36
C MET A 155 3.12 0.98 5.80
N TYR A 156 4.16 0.28 6.28
CA TYR A 156 5.53 0.53 5.78
C TYR A 156 5.66 0.22 4.29
N MET A 157 5.05 -0.86 3.82
CA MET A 157 5.03 -1.20 2.40
C MET A 157 4.27 -0.17 1.56
N ILE A 158 3.15 0.36 2.07
CA ILE A 158 2.38 1.41 1.40
C ILE A 158 3.19 2.69 1.27
N LEU A 159 3.87 3.15 2.32
CA LEU A 159 4.70 4.37 2.23
C LEU A 159 5.77 4.25 1.14
N VAL A 160 6.48 3.12 1.08
CA VAL A 160 7.48 2.84 0.05
C VAL A 160 6.84 2.80 -1.34
N ASN A 161 5.74 2.06 -1.51
CA ASN A 161 5.12 1.90 -2.82
C ASN A 161 4.43 3.18 -3.32
N LEU A 162 3.90 4.00 -2.41
CA LEU A 162 3.38 5.32 -2.71
C LEU A 162 4.52 6.27 -3.12
N GLY A 163 5.67 6.21 -2.45
CA GLY A 163 6.87 6.94 -2.84
C GLY A 163 7.33 6.62 -4.27
N ARG A 164 7.35 5.33 -4.64
CA ARG A 164 7.61 4.87 -6.02
C ARG A 164 6.63 5.47 -7.03
N TRP A 165 5.33 5.42 -6.73
CA TRP A 165 4.29 5.97 -7.59
C TRP A 165 4.41 7.49 -7.74
N LEU A 166 4.65 8.22 -6.65
CA LEU A 166 4.81 9.67 -6.63
C LEU A 166 6.09 10.13 -7.33
N LYS A 167 7.19 9.37 -7.22
CA LYS A 167 8.44 9.62 -7.93
C LYS A 167 8.25 9.44 -9.43
N PHE A 168 7.71 8.30 -9.83
CA PHE A 168 7.54 7.93 -11.24
C PHE A 168 6.57 8.86 -11.99
N TYR A 169 5.40 9.15 -11.42
CA TYR A 169 4.40 10.00 -12.09
C TYR A 169 4.58 11.49 -11.80
N GLY A 170 5.18 11.86 -10.66
CA GLY A 170 5.23 13.25 -10.18
C GLY A 170 6.42 14.05 -10.71
N ASN A 171 7.41 13.41 -11.32
CA ASN A 171 8.62 14.07 -11.83
C ASN A 171 9.27 15.02 -10.80
N PRO A 172 9.56 14.58 -9.56
CA PRO A 172 10.15 15.45 -8.57
C PRO A 172 11.65 15.67 -8.80
N ASP A 173 12.15 16.78 -8.30
CA ASP A 173 13.60 17.04 -8.28
C ASP A 173 14.33 16.29 -7.14
N VAL A 174 15.57 16.70 -6.86
CA VAL A 174 16.40 16.10 -5.80
C VAL A 174 15.97 16.48 -4.38
N THR A 175 15.06 17.43 -4.24
CA THR A 175 14.47 17.86 -2.96
C THR A 175 13.07 17.31 -2.75
N GLY A 176 12.52 16.61 -3.73
CA GLY A 176 11.17 16.07 -3.69
C GLY A 176 10.12 17.07 -4.19
N GLU A 177 10.52 18.17 -4.84
CA GLU A 177 9.57 19.16 -5.37
C GLU A 177 8.93 18.63 -6.66
N LYS A 178 7.60 18.42 -6.65
CA LYS A 178 6.85 17.84 -7.78
C LYS A 178 7.02 18.67 -9.05
N GLY A 179 7.24 18.00 -10.18
CA GLY A 179 7.30 18.64 -11.49
C GLY A 179 8.56 19.47 -11.76
N ALA A 180 9.51 19.50 -10.83
CA ALA A 180 10.79 20.19 -10.97
C ALA A 180 11.92 19.27 -11.50
N GLY A 181 11.61 18.00 -11.74
CA GLY A 181 12.51 17.00 -12.30
C GLY A 181 12.80 17.17 -13.80
N PRO A 182 13.49 16.19 -14.40
CA PRO A 182 13.98 16.30 -15.78
C PRO A 182 12.88 16.17 -16.85
N ASP A 183 11.73 15.59 -16.53
CA ASP A 183 10.64 15.43 -17.49
C ASP A 183 9.82 16.71 -17.65
N SER A 184 8.95 16.75 -18.65
CA SER A 184 8.18 17.96 -18.97
C SER A 184 6.88 18.11 -18.17
N ASN A 185 6.43 17.06 -17.47
CA ASN A 185 5.19 17.11 -16.71
C ASN A 185 5.39 17.86 -15.39
N THR A 186 4.41 18.69 -15.05
CA THR A 186 4.37 19.45 -13.79
C THR A 186 3.24 18.99 -12.86
N CYS A 187 2.30 18.23 -13.42
CA CYS A 187 1.20 17.56 -12.72
C CYS A 187 1.40 16.04 -12.79
N LEU A 188 0.70 15.31 -11.93
CA LEU A 188 0.55 13.86 -12.04
C LEU A 188 -0.37 13.51 -13.21
N PHE A 189 -1.52 14.18 -13.30
CA PHE A 189 -2.57 13.95 -14.29
C PHE A 189 -2.82 15.21 -15.14
N THR A 190 -3.37 15.05 -16.35
CA THR A 190 -3.87 16.19 -17.13
C THR A 190 -5.36 16.37 -16.86
N TYR A 191 -5.69 17.35 -16.03
CA TYR A 191 -7.05 17.61 -15.59
C TYR A 191 -7.88 18.30 -16.67
N THR A 192 -9.09 17.81 -16.89
CA THR A 192 -10.06 18.37 -17.83
C THR A 192 -11.40 18.72 -17.20
N ASP A 193 -11.69 18.16 -16.02
CA ASP A 193 -12.89 18.49 -15.26
C ASP A 193 -12.88 19.95 -14.76
N GLY A 194 -14.04 20.59 -14.75
CA GLY A 194 -14.18 22.00 -14.40
C GLY A 194 -13.81 22.31 -12.94
N ASP A 195 -14.22 21.47 -12.01
CA ASP A 195 -13.94 21.66 -10.57
C ASP A 195 -12.48 21.33 -10.26
N ALA A 196 -11.89 20.33 -10.94
CA ALA A 196 -10.47 20.04 -10.86
C ALA A 196 -9.63 21.23 -11.35
N LEU A 197 -9.98 21.84 -12.48
CA LEU A 197 -9.29 23.03 -13.02
C LEU A 197 -9.46 24.26 -12.12
N LEU A 198 -10.61 24.41 -11.44
CA LEU A 198 -10.81 25.46 -10.44
C LEU A 198 -9.90 25.27 -9.23
N ALA A 199 -9.75 24.04 -8.74
CA ALA A 199 -8.85 23.71 -7.65
C ALA A 199 -7.37 24.01 -8.00
N LEU A 200 -6.92 23.66 -9.21
CA LEU A 200 -5.57 24.04 -9.69
C LEU A 200 -5.37 25.57 -9.71
N SER A 201 -6.39 26.30 -10.18
CA SER A 201 -6.33 27.75 -10.35
C SER A 201 -6.33 28.52 -9.02
N ALA A 202 -6.65 27.86 -7.90
CA ALA A 202 -6.57 28.45 -6.56
C ALA A 202 -5.11 28.63 -6.09
N GLY A 203 -4.13 28.00 -6.76
CA GLY A 203 -2.70 28.24 -6.56
C GLY A 203 -2.05 27.43 -5.43
N GLU A 204 -2.77 26.46 -4.86
CA GLU A 204 -2.30 25.64 -3.74
C GLU A 204 -1.72 24.28 -4.19
N THR A 205 -1.19 24.17 -5.41
CA THR A 205 -0.87 22.88 -6.07
C THR A 205 0.59 22.71 -6.54
N GLY A 206 1.50 23.47 -5.92
CA GLY A 206 2.93 23.46 -6.24
C GLY A 206 3.19 23.94 -7.67
N ASN A 207 3.90 23.14 -8.47
CA ASN A 207 4.18 23.46 -9.88
C ASN A 207 3.02 23.20 -10.86
N CYS A 208 1.94 22.52 -10.41
CA CYS A 208 0.75 22.23 -11.22
C CYS A 208 -0.31 23.33 -11.04
N THR A 209 -0.10 24.53 -11.58
CA THR A 209 -0.90 25.72 -11.23
C THR A 209 -1.88 26.18 -12.29
N ASN A 210 -1.82 25.63 -13.49
CA ASN A 210 -2.61 26.14 -14.61
C ASN A 210 -3.09 25.05 -15.56
N VAL A 211 -4.14 25.39 -16.32
CA VAL A 211 -4.84 24.49 -17.25
C VAL A 211 -3.98 24.00 -18.42
N ASN A 212 -2.81 24.60 -18.66
CA ASN A 212 -1.87 24.17 -19.71
C ASN A 212 -0.78 23.25 -19.16
N ASN A 213 -0.72 23.04 -17.84
CA ASN A 213 0.16 22.07 -17.25
C ASN A 213 -0.28 20.66 -17.66
N THR A 214 0.69 19.80 -17.93
CA THR A 214 0.44 18.44 -18.39
C THR A 214 0.81 17.44 -17.30
N GLY A 215 0.03 16.37 -17.22
CA GLY A 215 0.34 15.16 -16.46
C GLY A 215 1.49 14.38 -17.06
N SER A 216 1.96 13.37 -16.34
CA SER A 216 2.95 12.40 -16.85
C SER A 216 2.42 11.73 -18.12
N SER A 217 3.29 11.51 -19.12
CA SER A 217 2.93 10.75 -20.32
C SER A 217 2.59 9.29 -20.01
N ASP A 218 3.18 8.75 -18.93
CA ASP A 218 2.81 7.43 -18.43
C ASP A 218 1.53 7.49 -17.60
N MET A 219 1.04 8.64 -17.17
CA MET A 219 -0.33 8.69 -16.64
C MET A 219 -1.34 8.81 -17.78
N MET A 220 -1.06 9.69 -18.75
CA MET A 220 -1.92 10.07 -19.87
C MET A 220 -1.75 9.18 -21.11
N THR A 221 -2.25 7.95 -21.03
CA THR A 221 -2.09 6.93 -22.08
C THR A 221 -2.97 7.13 -23.32
N GLY A 222 -4.03 7.93 -23.20
CA GLY A 222 -5.11 8.02 -24.19
C GLY A 222 -6.14 6.87 -24.08
N ASP A 223 -5.94 5.91 -23.18
CA ASP A 223 -6.93 4.92 -22.77
C ASP A 223 -7.52 5.32 -21.40
N PRO A 224 -8.79 5.77 -21.34
CA PRO A 224 -9.43 6.17 -20.09
C PRO A 224 -9.45 5.07 -19.02
N VAL A 225 -9.44 3.78 -19.40
CA VAL A 225 -9.44 2.67 -18.45
C VAL A 225 -8.08 2.55 -17.77
N GLU A 226 -6.99 2.67 -18.53
CA GLU A 226 -5.64 2.62 -17.97
C GLU A 226 -5.32 3.86 -17.13
N GLU A 227 -5.66 5.05 -17.64
CA GLU A 227 -5.53 6.33 -16.92
C GLU A 227 -6.20 6.27 -15.55
N LYS A 228 -7.45 5.81 -15.53
CA LYS A 228 -8.21 5.65 -14.29
C LYS A 228 -7.59 4.63 -13.35
N THR A 229 -7.10 3.51 -13.90
CA THR A 229 -6.44 2.47 -13.09
C THR A 229 -5.20 3.02 -12.40
N ARG A 230 -4.35 3.76 -13.13
CA ARG A 230 -3.11 4.35 -12.60
C ARG A 230 -3.39 5.41 -11.54
N LEU A 231 -4.44 6.21 -11.73
CA LEU A 231 -4.91 7.18 -10.73
C LEU A 231 -5.44 6.48 -9.46
N CYS A 232 -6.26 5.45 -9.65
CA CYS A 232 -6.82 4.67 -8.55
C CYS A 232 -5.77 3.94 -7.71
N GLN A 233 -4.65 3.52 -8.31
CA GLN A 233 -3.56 2.88 -7.56
C GLN A 233 -3.02 3.82 -6.46
N GLY A 234 -2.78 5.09 -6.78
CA GLY A 234 -2.34 6.09 -5.80
C GLY A 234 -3.42 6.33 -4.72
N ILE A 235 -4.65 6.61 -5.15
CA ILE A 235 -5.79 6.89 -4.25
C ILE A 235 -5.99 5.75 -3.25
N VAL A 236 -6.06 4.51 -3.74
CA VAL A 236 -6.32 3.34 -2.90
C VAL A 236 -5.17 3.07 -1.92
N MET A 237 -3.92 3.33 -2.29
CA MET A 237 -2.80 3.23 -1.35
C MET A 237 -2.94 4.26 -0.22
N PHE A 238 -3.26 5.52 -0.56
CA PHE A 238 -3.44 6.59 0.41
C PHE A 238 -4.60 6.31 1.39
N THR A 239 -5.78 5.94 0.89
CA THR A 239 -6.95 5.68 1.74
C THR A 239 -6.78 4.42 2.60
N ASN A 240 -6.08 3.39 2.11
CA ASN A 240 -5.71 2.26 2.95
C ASN A 240 -4.73 2.65 4.04
N PHE A 241 -3.76 3.53 3.77
CA PHE A 241 -2.84 3.99 4.80
C PHE A 241 -3.59 4.62 5.99
N ILE A 242 -4.56 5.50 5.70
CA ILE A 242 -5.43 6.12 6.72
C ILE A 242 -6.18 5.06 7.53
N ASP A 243 -6.82 4.10 6.86
CA ASP A 243 -7.55 3.02 7.53
C ASP A 243 -6.66 2.18 8.45
N LEU A 244 -5.45 1.85 8.00
CA LEU A 244 -4.50 1.09 8.81
C LEU A 244 -4.09 1.87 10.05
N LEU A 245 -3.77 3.15 9.88
CA LEU A 245 -3.25 4.02 10.90
C LEU A 245 -4.27 4.32 11.99
N ALA A 246 -5.52 4.61 11.62
CA ALA A 246 -6.64 4.79 12.55
C ALA A 246 -6.93 3.53 13.40
N ASN A 247 -6.35 2.38 13.03
CA ASN A 247 -6.50 1.10 13.72
C ASN A 247 -5.17 0.55 14.28
N VAL A 248 -4.15 1.41 14.44
CA VAL A 248 -2.90 1.09 15.15
C VAL A 248 -2.70 2.10 16.28
N GLU A 249 -2.66 1.62 17.52
CA GLU A 249 -2.26 2.45 18.65
C GLU A 249 -0.73 2.46 18.78
N PHE A 250 -0.11 3.62 18.56
CA PHE A 250 1.29 3.80 18.89
C PHE A 250 1.42 4.16 20.37
N SER A 251 2.22 3.38 21.10
CA SER A 251 2.53 3.68 22.50
C SER A 251 4.05 3.79 22.70
N GLY A 252 4.48 4.84 23.38
CA GLY A 252 5.89 5.10 23.72
C GLY A 252 6.42 6.44 23.17
N ASP A 253 7.55 6.90 23.70
CA ASP A 253 8.13 8.23 23.42
C ASP A 253 8.67 8.39 21.98
N GLN A 254 8.68 7.31 21.18
CA GLN A 254 9.11 7.28 19.76
C GLN A 254 7.92 7.23 18.79
N ALA A 255 6.69 7.35 19.31
CA ALA A 255 5.45 7.31 18.51
C ALA A 255 5.12 8.64 17.81
N GLY A 256 5.83 9.73 18.14
CA GLY A 256 5.51 11.08 17.67
C GLY A 256 5.40 11.17 16.16
N ASP A 257 6.46 10.81 15.44
CA ASP A 257 6.53 11.02 14.00
C ASP A 257 5.44 10.25 13.23
N LEU A 258 5.13 9.01 13.59
CA LEU A 258 4.06 8.23 12.93
C LEU A 258 2.64 8.73 13.27
N SER A 259 2.45 9.26 14.47
CA SER A 259 1.18 9.91 14.85
C SER A 259 1.00 11.21 14.09
N ASP A 260 2.05 12.03 13.97
CA ASP A 260 2.02 13.32 13.29
C ASP A 260 1.80 13.16 11.78
N ILE A 261 2.41 12.12 11.18
CA ILE A 261 2.09 11.70 9.81
C ILE A 261 0.62 11.32 9.70
N GLY A 262 0.05 10.66 10.71
CA GLY A 262 -1.36 10.30 10.69
C GLY A 262 -2.31 11.46 10.69
N ASP A 263 -2.08 12.40 11.60
CA ASP A 263 -2.83 13.64 11.65
C ASP A 263 -2.77 14.36 10.30
N THR A 264 -1.62 14.33 9.63
CA THR A 264 -1.42 14.93 8.30
C THR A 264 -2.24 14.25 7.21
N PHE A 265 -2.27 12.92 7.15
CA PHE A 265 -3.08 12.17 6.19
C PHE A 265 -4.58 12.35 6.47
N GLU A 266 -5.00 12.37 7.74
CA GLU A 266 -6.38 12.61 8.15
C GLU A 266 -6.83 14.04 7.80
N GLU A 267 -6.00 15.06 8.07
CA GLU A 267 -6.26 16.46 7.73
C GLU A 267 -6.46 16.65 6.22
N ALA A 268 -5.59 16.06 5.39
CA ALA A 268 -5.77 16.09 3.94
C ALA A 268 -7.12 15.48 3.52
N CYS A 269 -7.57 14.42 4.19
CA CYS A 269 -8.86 13.80 3.92
C CYS A 269 -10.06 14.64 4.38
N ASP A 270 -9.97 15.27 5.54
CA ASP A 270 -11.00 16.16 6.09
C ASP A 270 -11.19 17.41 5.22
N ASP A 271 -10.10 17.96 4.68
CA ASP A 271 -10.13 19.08 3.73
C ASP A 271 -10.88 18.72 2.45
N ILE A 272 -10.58 17.55 1.87
CA ILE A 272 -11.26 17.06 0.66
C ILE A 272 -12.74 16.76 0.93
N ALA A 273 -13.05 16.17 2.08
CA ALA A 273 -14.43 15.90 2.50
C ALA A 273 -15.23 17.20 2.67
N THR A 274 -14.61 18.24 3.25
CA THR A 274 -15.19 19.58 3.38
C THR A 274 -15.45 20.23 2.02
N ALA A 275 -14.62 19.94 1.03
CA ALA A 275 -14.82 20.36 -0.37
C ALA A 275 -15.94 19.60 -1.10
N GLY A 276 -16.55 18.58 -0.47
CA GLY A 276 -17.69 17.83 -1.01
C GLY A 276 -17.36 16.49 -1.66
N TYR A 277 -16.10 16.02 -1.55
CA TYR A 277 -15.63 14.79 -2.18
C TYR A 277 -15.18 13.74 -1.14
N PRO A 278 -16.09 13.18 -0.31
CA PRO A 278 -15.74 12.31 0.82
C PRO A 278 -15.38 10.88 0.36
N TYR A 279 -14.35 10.74 -0.49
CA TYR A 279 -13.89 9.47 -1.05
C TYR A 279 -12.74 8.84 -0.26
N CYS A 280 -12.48 9.30 0.95
CA CYS A 280 -11.45 8.77 1.84
C CYS A 280 -11.73 7.33 2.33
N ASP A 281 -12.93 6.79 2.08
CA ASP A 281 -13.31 5.40 2.34
C ASP A 281 -12.98 4.44 1.19
N MET A 282 -12.47 4.96 0.07
CA MET A 282 -12.21 4.24 -1.17
C MET A 282 -10.96 3.35 -1.08
N ARG A 283 -11.10 2.19 -0.44
CA ARG A 283 -9.99 1.29 -0.11
C ARG A 283 -9.78 0.14 -1.09
N ASP A 284 -10.59 0.06 -2.14
CA ASP A 284 -10.53 -1.03 -3.13
C ASP A 284 -10.43 -0.48 -4.55
N LEU A 285 -9.60 -1.12 -5.37
CA LEU A 285 -9.45 -0.75 -6.79
C LEU A 285 -10.78 -0.83 -7.54
N SER A 286 -11.59 -1.87 -7.30
CA SER A 286 -12.91 -2.01 -7.92
C SER A 286 -13.87 -0.88 -7.51
N GLY A 287 -13.82 -0.45 -6.25
CA GLY A 287 -14.60 0.68 -5.74
C GLY A 287 -14.18 2.01 -6.37
N CYS A 288 -12.87 2.22 -6.54
CA CYS A 288 -12.34 3.39 -7.24
C CYS A 288 -12.72 3.40 -8.73
N LEU A 289 -12.54 2.27 -9.42
CA LEU A 289 -12.88 2.11 -10.82
C LEU A 289 -14.38 2.25 -11.11
N ALA A 290 -15.24 2.16 -10.10
CA ALA A 290 -16.67 2.39 -10.24
C ALA A 290 -17.09 3.87 -10.23
N ARG A 291 -16.21 4.80 -9.83
CA ARG A 291 -16.49 6.25 -9.78
C ARG A 291 -16.44 6.91 -11.16
N ASP A 292 -16.96 8.11 -11.32
CA ASP A 292 -16.70 8.86 -12.54
C ASP A 292 -15.22 9.30 -12.59
N ILE A 293 -14.62 9.40 -13.77
CA ILE A 293 -13.26 9.92 -13.90
C ILE A 293 -13.21 11.41 -13.51
N ASP A 294 -14.29 12.15 -13.72
CA ASP A 294 -14.39 13.56 -13.34
C ASP A 294 -14.31 13.71 -11.80
N ASP A 295 -15.04 12.88 -11.06
CA ASP A 295 -14.96 12.81 -9.58
C ASP A 295 -13.54 12.48 -9.10
N LEU A 296 -12.87 11.53 -9.77
CA LEU A 296 -11.51 11.12 -9.43
C LEU A 296 -10.47 12.20 -9.75
N GLN A 297 -10.69 12.99 -10.81
CA GLN A 297 -9.85 14.13 -11.15
C GLN A 297 -9.90 15.17 -10.04
N VAL A 298 -11.09 15.56 -9.57
CA VAL A 298 -11.22 16.55 -8.49
C VAL A 298 -10.57 16.03 -7.22
N PHE A 299 -10.89 14.79 -6.84
CA PHE A 299 -10.29 14.16 -5.66
C PHE A 299 -8.76 14.11 -5.76
N SER A 300 -8.22 13.76 -6.93
CA SER A 300 -6.78 13.71 -7.15
C SER A 300 -6.10 15.07 -7.09
N VAL A 301 -6.72 16.15 -7.59
CA VAL A 301 -6.15 17.50 -7.45
C VAL A 301 -6.05 17.86 -5.98
N LEU A 302 -7.17 17.73 -5.26
CA LEU A 302 -7.25 18.11 -3.85
C LEU A 302 -6.34 17.24 -2.98
N LEU A 303 -6.19 15.95 -3.32
CA LEU A 303 -5.34 15.03 -2.59
C LEU A 303 -3.87 15.19 -2.96
N PHE A 304 -3.51 14.91 -4.20
CA PHE A 304 -2.11 14.80 -4.58
C PHE A 304 -1.52 16.13 -5.00
N GLU A 305 -2.21 16.88 -5.87
CA GLU A 305 -1.63 18.13 -6.37
C GLU A 305 -1.50 19.17 -5.26
N SER A 306 -2.45 19.22 -4.32
CA SER A 306 -2.41 20.18 -3.21
C SER A 306 -1.46 19.83 -2.06
N ASN A 307 -1.10 18.56 -1.89
CA ASN A 307 -0.25 18.09 -0.78
C ASN A 307 1.14 17.61 -1.23
N TYR A 308 1.43 17.69 -2.53
CA TYR A 308 2.74 17.37 -3.11
C TYR A 308 3.32 18.63 -3.72
N LYS A 309 3.88 19.51 -2.89
CA LYS A 309 4.40 20.81 -3.34
C LYS A 309 5.90 20.74 -3.57
#